data_AF-M4EMZ0-F1
#
_entry.id   AF-M4EMZ0-F1
#
_cell.length_a   1.000
_cell.length_b   1.000
_cell.length_c   1.000
_cell.angle_alpha   90.00
_cell.angle_beta   90.00
_cell.angle_gamma   90.00
#
_symmetry.space_group_name_H-M   'P 1'
#
loop_
_entity.id
_entity.type
_entity.pdbx_description
1 polymer ?
#
loop_
_entity_poly.entity_id
_entity_poly.type
_entity_poly.pdbx_seq_one_letter_code
_entity_poly.pdbx_strand_id
1 'polypeptide(L)'
;MTLPPSELAIFVADGVMSAKTPRKKKKMMFEELKDVSEMGGTVEETLNAFTTKEEYGVSITKADLVRWSILIDRYGRPEISVQIFEWMEKKEMKFTPSQLATFVDFIDRVHSIRAALDYFESVDPDFDNMDYKAKNWSAYDFLARSMSKNWNKRPCCIFYLSKYLYYTSRFS
;
A
#
# COMPACT_ATOMS: atom_id res chain seq x y z
N MET A 1 25.64 -29.02 -61.85
CA MET A 1 24.38 -29.48 -61.22
C MET A 1 24.09 -28.56 -60.06
N THR A 2 23.21 -27.58 -60.25
CA THR A 2 22.75 -26.65 -59.22
C THR A 2 21.23 -26.76 -59.20
N LEU A 3 20.70 -27.23 -58.07
CA LEU A 3 19.28 -27.48 -57.83
C LEU A 3 18.47 -26.16 -57.81
N PRO A 4 17.19 -26.17 -58.22
CA PRO A 4 16.38 -24.97 -58.39
C PRO A 4 15.85 -24.36 -57.07
N PRO A 5 15.49 -23.06 -57.05
CA PRO A 5 15.23 -22.26 -55.85
C PRO A 5 13.81 -22.42 -55.25
N SER A 6 13.21 -23.60 -55.36
CA SER A 6 11.83 -23.85 -54.90
C SER A 6 11.69 -24.43 -53.48
N GLU A 7 12.77 -24.48 -52.69
CA GLU A 7 12.77 -24.99 -51.30
C GLU A 7 13.01 -23.93 -50.20
N LEU A 8 12.99 -22.63 -50.52
CA LEU A 8 13.14 -21.56 -49.51
C LEU A 8 11.81 -21.05 -48.93
N ALA A 9 10.77 -21.87 -48.96
CA ALA A 9 9.60 -21.66 -48.13
C ALA A 9 9.47 -22.84 -47.17
N ILE A 10 9.23 -22.48 -45.91
CA ILE A 10 8.80 -23.30 -44.76
C ILE A 10 9.93 -23.64 -43.77
N PHE A 11 9.66 -23.27 -42.50
CA PHE A 11 10.45 -23.45 -41.26
C PHE A 11 11.62 -22.45 -41.13
N VAL A 12 11.51 -21.36 -40.35
CA VAL A 12 11.37 -21.39 -38.88
C VAL A 12 10.37 -20.33 -38.43
N ALA A 13 9.13 -20.75 -38.26
CA ALA A 13 8.23 -20.16 -37.29
C ALA A 13 8.56 -20.83 -35.95
N ASP A 14 9.54 -20.31 -35.22
CA ASP A 14 9.75 -20.68 -33.82
C ASP A 14 10.36 -19.49 -33.06
N GLY A 15 9.65 -19.08 -32.01
CA GLY A 15 10.32 -18.56 -30.83
C GLY A 15 10.61 -17.05 -30.76
N VAL A 16 9.71 -16.17 -31.22
CA VAL A 16 9.61 -14.87 -30.52
C VAL A 16 8.91 -15.14 -29.19
N MET A 17 9.64 -15.70 -28.23
CA MET A 17 9.32 -15.60 -26.82
C MET A 17 9.16 -14.11 -26.54
N SER A 18 7.90 -13.68 -26.50
CA SER A 18 7.53 -12.29 -26.31
C SER A 18 8.14 -11.79 -25.01
N ALA A 19 9.29 -11.14 -25.09
CA ALA A 19 9.89 -10.44 -23.98
C ALA A 19 8.96 -9.29 -23.61
N LYS A 20 7.94 -9.58 -22.81
CA LYS A 20 7.00 -8.58 -22.29
C LYS A 20 7.85 -7.49 -21.62
N THR A 21 7.75 -6.26 -22.13
CA THR A 21 8.46 -5.08 -21.57
C THR A 21 8.25 -5.00 -20.05
N PRO A 22 9.21 -4.52 -19.26
CA PRO A 22 9.11 -4.48 -17.79
C PRO A 22 7.81 -3.87 -17.25
N ARG A 23 7.30 -2.85 -17.94
CA ARG A 23 6.01 -2.21 -17.64
C ARG A 23 4.81 -3.16 -17.76
N LYS A 24 4.77 -4.00 -18.80
CA LYS A 24 3.70 -4.99 -19.00
C LYS A 24 3.72 -6.04 -17.88
N LYS A 25 4.90 -6.48 -17.46
CA LYS A 25 5.05 -7.46 -16.37
C LYS A 25 4.59 -6.91 -15.02
N LYS A 26 5.01 -5.68 -14.68
CA LYS A 26 4.51 -4.97 -13.48
C LYS A 26 3.00 -4.78 -13.51
N LYS A 27 2.42 -4.52 -14.68
CA LYS A 27 0.95 -4.47 -14.83
C LYS A 27 0.32 -5.82 -14.52
N MET A 28 0.87 -6.92 -15.05
CA MET A 28 0.34 -8.26 -14.76
C MET A 28 0.40 -8.60 -13.26
N MET A 29 1.51 -8.31 -12.57
CA MET A 29 1.63 -8.48 -11.12
C MET A 29 0.59 -7.65 -10.35
N PHE A 30 0.35 -6.41 -10.79
CA PHE A 30 -0.66 -5.55 -10.18
C PHE A 30 -2.07 -6.13 -10.31
N GLU A 31 -2.44 -6.63 -11.50
CA GLU A 31 -3.75 -7.29 -11.67
C GLU A 31 -3.84 -8.56 -10.80
N GLU A 32 -2.76 -9.35 -10.73
CA GLU A 32 -2.70 -10.53 -9.87
C GLU A 32 -2.89 -10.18 -8.38
N LEU A 33 -2.30 -9.08 -7.93
CA LEU A 33 -2.46 -8.58 -6.56
C LEU A 33 -3.88 -8.05 -6.28
N LYS A 34 -4.50 -7.38 -7.27
CA LYS A 34 -5.85 -6.83 -7.17
C LYS A 34 -6.91 -7.94 -7.02
N ASP A 35 -6.70 -9.06 -7.71
CA ASP A 35 -7.66 -10.16 -7.80
C ASP A 35 -7.27 -11.37 -6.92
N VAL A 36 -6.39 -11.16 -5.94
CA VAL A 36 -5.86 -12.21 -5.05
C VAL A 36 -6.97 -12.98 -4.32
N SER A 37 -8.04 -12.29 -3.92
CA SER A 37 -9.20 -12.89 -3.26
C SER A 37 -9.98 -13.83 -4.17
N GLU A 38 -9.98 -13.57 -5.48
CA GLU A 38 -10.68 -14.38 -6.49
C GLU A 38 -9.84 -15.61 -6.87
N MET A 39 -8.52 -15.50 -6.77
CA MET A 39 -7.59 -16.62 -7.01
C MET A 39 -7.40 -17.55 -5.80
N GLY A 40 -8.00 -17.22 -4.66
CA GLY A 40 -7.95 -18.05 -3.44
C GLY A 40 -6.59 -18.05 -2.73
N GLY A 41 -5.73 -17.07 -3.01
CA GLY A 41 -4.43 -16.89 -2.34
C GLY A 41 -4.47 -15.77 -1.30
N THR A 42 -3.34 -15.57 -0.61
CA THR A 42 -3.14 -14.42 0.28
C THR A 42 -2.22 -13.35 -0.35
N VAL A 43 -2.42 -12.08 0.03
CA VAL A 43 -1.56 -10.96 -0.43
C VAL A 43 -0.09 -11.24 -0.11
N GLU A 44 0.19 -11.79 1.08
CA GLU A 44 1.55 -12.10 1.53
C GLU A 44 2.21 -13.18 0.66
N GLU A 45 1.50 -14.26 0.33
CA GLU A 45 2.01 -15.31 -0.57
C GLU A 45 2.30 -14.76 -1.96
N THR A 46 1.37 -13.97 -2.52
CA THR A 46 1.53 -13.35 -3.84
C THR A 46 2.73 -12.40 -3.87
N LEU A 47 2.89 -11.53 -2.86
CA LEU A 47 4.04 -10.63 -2.76
C LEU A 47 5.35 -11.39 -2.55
N ASN A 48 5.35 -12.45 -1.73
CA ASN A 48 6.52 -13.30 -1.54
C ASN A 48 6.91 -14.00 -2.85
N ALA A 49 5.93 -14.49 -3.62
CA ALA A 49 6.16 -15.08 -4.93
C ALA A 49 6.78 -14.07 -5.91
N PHE A 50 6.38 -12.80 -5.87
CA PHE A 50 7.01 -11.77 -6.70
C PHE A 50 8.49 -11.50 -6.34
N THR A 51 8.87 -11.69 -5.08
CA THR A 51 10.27 -11.56 -4.65
C THR A 51 11.13 -12.80 -4.91
N THR A 52 10.55 -14.00 -4.91
CA THR A 52 11.30 -15.27 -5.08
C THR A 52 11.35 -15.76 -6.52
N LYS A 53 10.30 -15.50 -7.31
CA LYS A 53 10.24 -15.95 -8.70
C LYS A 53 11.05 -15.02 -9.61
N GLU A 54 12.19 -15.51 -10.08
CA GLU A 54 12.91 -14.92 -11.22
C GLU A 54 12.06 -14.91 -12.50
N GLU A 55 10.94 -15.65 -12.53
CA GLU A 55 9.99 -15.77 -13.64
C GLU A 55 9.54 -14.43 -14.21
N TYR A 56 9.39 -13.41 -13.37
CA TYR A 56 9.01 -12.09 -13.86
C TYR A 56 10.20 -11.27 -14.39
N GLY A 57 11.43 -11.56 -13.99
CA GLY A 57 12.63 -10.83 -14.44
C GLY A 57 12.56 -9.31 -14.25
N VAL A 58 11.71 -8.84 -13.31
CA VAL A 58 11.50 -7.43 -13.00
C VAL A 58 11.35 -7.29 -11.49
N SER A 59 12.18 -6.45 -10.88
CA SER A 59 12.12 -6.16 -9.46
C SER A 59 10.96 -5.21 -9.12
N ILE A 60 10.22 -5.54 -8.07
CA ILE A 60 9.25 -4.63 -7.46
C ILE A 60 9.99 -3.67 -6.53
N THR A 61 9.71 -2.37 -6.67
CA THR A 61 10.24 -1.35 -5.77
C THR A 61 9.23 -0.99 -4.70
N LYS A 62 9.70 -0.45 -3.57
CA LYS A 62 8.86 0.16 -2.55
C LYS A 62 7.85 1.18 -3.13
N ALA A 63 8.30 1.98 -4.10
CA ALA A 63 7.45 2.96 -4.75
C ALA A 63 6.34 2.33 -5.60
N ASP A 64 6.59 1.16 -6.20
CA ASP A 64 5.55 0.41 -6.91
C ASP A 64 4.49 -0.10 -5.93
N LEU A 65 4.89 -0.69 -4.80
CA LEU A 65 3.96 -1.18 -3.77
C LEU A 65 3.06 -0.08 -3.22
N VAL A 66 3.64 1.08 -2.90
CA VAL A 66 2.87 2.25 -2.42
C VAL A 66 1.91 2.76 -3.49
N ARG A 67 2.32 2.78 -4.76
CA ARG A 67 1.43 3.18 -5.86
C ARG A 67 0.30 2.17 -6.05
N TRP A 68 0.61 0.88 -5.96
CA TRP A 68 -0.36 -0.19 -6.13
C TRP A 68 -1.38 -0.21 -5.01
N SER A 69 -0.97 -0.03 -3.75
CA SER A 69 -1.91 0.06 -2.62
C SER A 69 -2.87 1.24 -2.77
N ILE A 70 -2.38 2.43 -3.15
CA ILE A 70 -3.25 3.59 -3.44
C ILE A 70 -4.21 3.31 -4.60
N LEU A 71 -3.77 2.62 -5.65
CA LEU A 71 -4.64 2.28 -6.77
C LEU A 71 -5.71 1.24 -6.37
N ILE A 72 -5.32 0.21 -5.62
CA ILE A 72 -6.22 -0.83 -5.13
C ILE A 72 -7.28 -0.24 -4.20
N ASP A 73 -6.90 0.70 -3.34
CA ASP A 73 -7.84 1.47 -2.52
C ASP A 73 -8.88 2.20 -3.37
N ARG A 74 -8.46 2.85 -4.47
CA ARG A 74 -9.38 3.50 -5.42
C ARG A 74 -10.34 2.53 -6.10
N TYR A 75 -9.98 1.26 -6.20
CA TYR A 75 -10.86 0.19 -6.68
C TYR A 75 -11.80 -0.35 -5.58
N GLY A 76 -11.80 0.26 -4.40
CA GLY A 76 -12.69 -0.10 -3.29
C GLY A 76 -12.26 -1.35 -2.53
N ARG A 77 -10.95 -1.63 -2.50
CA ARG A 77 -10.37 -2.79 -1.81
C ARG A 77 -9.35 -2.33 -0.74
N PRO A 78 -9.76 -1.54 0.25
CA PRO A 78 -8.83 -0.99 1.26
C PRO A 78 -8.15 -2.08 2.11
N GLU A 79 -8.76 -3.26 2.25
CA GLU A 79 -8.22 -4.39 3.02
C GLU A 79 -6.93 -4.94 2.39
N ILE A 80 -6.90 -5.06 1.06
CA ILE A 80 -5.69 -5.47 0.32
C ILE A 80 -4.60 -4.40 0.50
N SER A 81 -5.01 -3.14 0.52
CA SER A 81 -4.08 -2.01 0.69
C SER A 81 -3.39 -2.05 2.05
N VAL A 82 -4.12 -2.35 3.13
CA VAL A 82 -3.56 -2.58 4.48
C VAL A 82 -2.56 -3.74 4.45
N GLN A 83 -2.95 -4.89 3.89
CA GLN A 83 -2.07 -6.08 3.84
C GLN A 83 -0.76 -5.83 3.09
N ILE A 84 -0.76 -5.01 2.03
CA ILE A 84 0.46 -4.61 1.33
C ILE A 84 1.39 -3.81 2.25
N PHE A 85 0.84 -2.85 3.01
CA PHE A 85 1.63 -2.04 3.94
C PHE A 85 2.15 -2.86 5.13
N GLU A 86 1.35 -3.77 5.68
CA GLU A 86 1.81 -4.71 6.72
C GLU A 86 2.95 -5.61 6.22
N TRP A 87 2.86 -6.10 4.98
CA TRP A 87 3.94 -6.86 4.37
C TRP A 87 5.21 -6.02 4.19
N MET A 88 5.07 -4.76 3.78
CA MET A 88 6.20 -3.83 3.67
C MET A 88 6.87 -3.58 5.03
N GLU A 89 6.10 -3.48 6.10
CA GLU A 89 6.59 -3.35 7.46
C GLU A 89 7.32 -4.62 7.95
N LYS A 90 6.77 -5.82 7.68
CA LYS A 90 7.45 -7.11 7.94
C LYS A 90 8.79 -7.23 7.23
N LYS A 91 8.97 -6.54 6.09
CA LYS A 91 10.24 -6.44 5.35
C LYS A 91 11.11 -5.25 5.80
N GLU A 92 10.77 -4.63 6.93
CA GLU A 92 11.46 -3.49 7.54
C GLU A 92 11.63 -2.29 6.59
N MET A 93 10.68 -2.10 5.65
CA MET A 93 10.72 -0.97 4.72
C MET A 93 10.33 0.34 5.42
N LYS A 94 11.32 1.19 5.73
CA LYS A 94 11.09 2.48 6.39
C LYS A 94 10.12 3.39 5.63
N PHE A 95 8.97 3.73 6.18
CA PHE A 95 8.01 4.65 5.56
C PHE A 95 8.46 6.12 5.63
N THR A 96 8.09 6.90 4.61
CA THR A 96 8.14 8.37 4.70
C THR A 96 6.93 8.85 5.52
N PRO A 97 6.96 10.05 6.11
CA PRO A 97 5.82 10.56 6.89
C PRO A 97 4.51 10.60 6.10
N SER A 98 4.59 10.91 4.81
CA SER A 98 3.44 10.89 3.90
C SER A 98 2.90 9.47 3.69
N GLN A 99 3.76 8.46 3.61
CA GLN A 99 3.37 7.06 3.47
C GLN A 99 2.78 6.53 4.78
N LEU A 100 3.33 6.93 5.92
CA LEU A 100 2.78 6.63 7.24
C LEU A 100 1.36 7.20 7.37
N ALA A 101 1.15 8.45 6.95
CA ALA A 101 -0.18 9.06 6.95
C ALA A 101 -1.18 8.29 6.07
N THR A 102 -0.76 7.85 4.88
CA THR A 102 -1.58 6.98 4.02
C THR A 102 -1.89 5.65 4.69
N PHE A 103 -0.91 5.01 5.35
CA PHE A 103 -1.13 3.73 5.99
C PHE A 103 -2.11 3.85 7.17
N VAL A 104 -1.94 4.87 8.01
CA VAL A 104 -2.84 5.17 9.14
C VAL A 104 -4.28 5.43 8.67
N ASP A 105 -4.47 6.13 7.54
CA ASP A 105 -5.78 6.28 6.89
C ASP A 105 -6.39 4.94 6.44
N PHE A 106 -5.55 4.04 5.94
CA PHE A 106 -6.01 2.70 5.53
C PHE A 106 -6.45 1.87 6.75
N ILE A 107 -5.68 1.92 7.85
CA ILE A 107 -6.02 1.23 9.10
C ILE A 107 -7.32 1.77 9.71
N ASP A 108 -7.50 3.10 9.75
CA ASP A 108 -8.72 3.71 10.29
C ASP A 108 -9.97 3.23 9.53
N ARG A 109 -9.89 3.19 8.20
CA ARG A 109 -11.00 2.78 7.33
C ARG A 109 -11.32 1.29 7.40
N VAL A 110 -10.30 0.43 7.53
CA VAL A 110 -10.49 -1.04 7.53
C VAL A 110 -10.78 -1.60 8.93
N HIS A 111 -10.06 -1.14 9.94
CA HIS A 111 -10.13 -1.68 11.29
C HIS A 111 -10.90 -0.75 12.22
N SER A 112 -10.27 0.35 12.63
CA SER A 112 -10.86 1.41 13.42
C SER A 112 -9.86 2.54 13.67
N ILE A 113 -10.39 3.71 14.02
CA ILE A 113 -9.59 4.84 14.51
C ILE A 113 -8.70 4.48 15.71
N ARG A 114 -9.14 3.55 16.56
CA ARG A 114 -8.35 3.11 17.73
C ARG A 114 -7.16 2.28 17.30
N ALA A 115 -7.35 1.33 16.39
CA ALA A 115 -6.24 0.55 15.83
C ALA A 115 -5.22 1.46 15.10
N ALA A 116 -5.71 2.47 14.38
CA ALA A 116 -4.85 3.42 13.67
C ALA A 116 -4.03 4.30 14.64
N LEU A 117 -4.63 4.71 15.76
CA LEU A 117 -3.93 5.44 16.82
C LEU A 117 -2.92 4.57 17.54
N ASP A 118 -3.32 3.36 17.96
CA ASP A 118 -2.43 2.41 18.65
C ASP A 118 -1.20 2.09 17.77
N TYR A 119 -1.41 1.93 16.45
CA TYR A 119 -0.32 1.78 15.48
C TYR A 119 0.58 3.03 15.45
N PHE A 120 0.01 4.23 15.33
CA PHE A 120 0.80 5.47 15.31
C PHE A 120 1.64 5.65 16.58
N GLU A 121 1.05 5.41 17.76
CA GLU A 121 1.74 5.49 19.06
C GLU A 121 2.87 4.44 19.16
N SER A 122 2.75 3.28 18.52
CA SER A 122 3.84 2.30 18.45
C SER A 122 5.01 2.74 17.55
N VAL A 123 4.72 3.50 16.50
CA VAL A 123 5.71 3.97 15.51
C VAL A 123 6.45 5.22 16.01
N ASP A 124 5.74 6.10 16.73
CA ASP A 124 6.25 7.37 17.24
C ASP A 124 5.76 7.61 18.68
N PRO A 125 6.28 6.86 19.67
CA PRO A 125 5.79 6.90 21.05
C PRO A 125 6.06 8.24 21.74
N ASP A 126 7.11 8.94 21.33
CA ASP A 126 7.52 10.23 21.88
C ASP A 126 6.99 11.42 21.05
N PHE A 127 5.97 11.17 20.21
CA PHE A 127 5.39 12.20 19.36
C PHE A 127 4.83 13.37 20.17
N ASP A 128 5.41 14.55 19.99
CA ASP A 128 4.90 15.80 20.56
C ASP A 128 3.79 16.36 19.69
N ASN A 129 2.55 16.24 20.16
CA ASN A 129 1.38 16.78 19.49
C ASN A 129 1.26 18.31 19.55
N MET A 130 2.21 19.01 20.17
CA MET A 130 2.33 20.46 20.16
C MET A 130 3.34 20.95 19.11
N ASP A 131 4.20 20.07 18.59
CA ASP A 131 5.16 20.41 17.54
C ASP A 131 4.56 20.20 16.15
N TYR A 132 4.03 21.27 15.55
CA TYR A 132 3.50 21.24 14.18
C TYR A 132 4.57 20.96 13.11
N LYS A 133 5.87 21.02 13.46
CA LYS A 133 6.98 20.64 12.59
C LYS A 133 7.43 19.20 12.83
N ALA A 134 6.80 18.48 13.74
CA ALA A 134 7.09 17.08 14.00
C ALA A 134 7.00 16.29 12.70
N LYS A 135 7.97 15.40 12.51
CA LYS A 135 8.15 14.64 11.28
C LYS A 135 6.86 13.93 10.83
N ASN A 136 6.12 13.35 11.77
CA ASN A 136 4.91 12.56 11.51
C ASN A 136 3.60 13.34 11.73
N TRP A 137 3.67 14.68 11.80
CA TRP A 137 2.51 15.55 12.00
C TRP A 137 1.37 15.27 11.02
N SER A 138 1.69 14.97 9.76
CA SER A 138 0.68 14.66 8.73
C SER A 138 -0.18 13.43 9.07
N ALA A 139 0.40 12.42 9.69
CA ALA A 139 -0.34 11.22 10.11
C ALA A 139 -1.20 11.53 11.35
N TYR A 140 -0.67 12.32 12.28
CA TYR A 140 -1.41 12.75 13.46
C TYR A 140 -2.58 13.69 13.13
N ASP A 141 -2.39 14.67 12.24
CA ASP A 141 -3.45 15.58 11.76
C ASP A 141 -4.61 14.79 11.14
N PHE A 142 -4.29 13.74 10.35
CA PHE A 142 -5.31 12.84 9.83
C PHE A 142 -6.11 12.18 10.97
N LEU A 143 -5.42 11.55 11.93
CA LEU A 143 -6.06 10.89 13.08
C LEU A 143 -6.95 11.86 13.86
N ALA A 144 -6.44 13.04 14.16
CA ALA A 144 -7.17 14.08 14.87
C ALA A 144 -8.46 14.49 14.15
N ARG A 145 -8.39 14.69 12.83
CA ARG A 145 -9.57 15.01 12.01
C ARG A 145 -10.56 13.87 11.98
N SER A 146 -10.10 12.62 11.89
CA SER A 146 -10.97 11.44 11.92
C SER A 146 -11.67 11.28 13.28
N MET A 147 -10.93 11.45 14.38
CA MET A 147 -11.47 11.45 15.75
C MET A 147 -12.54 12.53 15.93
N SER A 148 -12.30 13.75 15.44
CA SER A 148 -13.25 14.87 15.52
C SER A 148 -14.56 14.58 14.76
N LYS A 149 -14.50 14.00 13.56
CA LYS A 149 -15.69 13.62 12.77
C LYS A 149 -16.55 12.54 13.45
N ASN A 150 -15.93 11.67 14.24
CA ASN A 150 -16.59 10.54 14.90
C ASN A 150 -17.19 10.88 16.28
N TRP A 151 -17.02 12.13 16.76
CA TRP A 151 -17.50 12.63 18.06
C TRP A 151 -18.99 12.41 18.32
N ASN A 152 -19.84 12.61 17.31
CA ASN A 152 -21.29 12.44 17.45
C ASN A 152 -21.76 10.98 17.37
N LYS A 153 -20.85 10.02 17.10
CA LYS A 153 -21.21 8.63 16.78
C LYS A 153 -20.65 7.60 17.75
N ARG A 154 -19.64 7.90 18.57
CA ARG A 154 -18.99 6.89 19.45
C ARG A 154 -18.52 7.48 20.81
N PRO A 155 -19.14 7.11 21.94
CA PRO A 155 -18.79 7.64 23.27
C PRO A 155 -17.39 7.24 23.79
N CYS A 156 -16.70 6.28 23.17
CA CYS A 156 -15.35 5.87 23.61
C CYS A 156 -14.24 6.91 23.34
N CYS A 157 -14.51 7.96 22.54
CA CYS A 157 -13.52 9.00 22.21
C CYS A 157 -13.44 10.13 23.26
N ILE A 158 -14.28 10.11 24.30
CA ILE A 158 -14.40 11.19 25.30
C ILE A 158 -13.11 11.39 26.11
N PHE A 159 -12.31 10.35 26.34
CA PHE A 159 -11.08 10.47 27.14
C PHE A 159 -9.90 11.10 26.39
N TYR A 160 -9.83 10.98 25.07
CA TYR A 160 -8.68 11.49 24.28
C TYR A 160 -8.78 12.99 23.98
N LEU A 161 -9.99 13.56 24.07
CA LEU A 161 -10.24 14.97 23.84
C LEU A 161 -9.92 15.87 25.03
N SER A 162 -9.55 15.36 26.21
CA SER A 162 -9.04 16.22 27.29
C SER A 162 -7.74 16.94 26.88
N LYS A 163 -6.89 16.28 26.08
CA LYS A 163 -5.70 16.89 25.48
C LYS A 163 -6.03 17.80 24.27
N TYR A 164 -7.08 17.51 23.51
CA TYR A 164 -7.42 18.24 22.28
C TYR A 164 -8.38 19.44 22.49
N LEU A 165 -9.32 19.38 23.45
CA LEU A 165 -10.29 20.46 23.76
C LEU A 165 -9.69 21.64 24.53
N TYR A 166 -8.47 21.50 25.07
CA TYR A 166 -7.70 22.66 25.53
C TYR A 166 -7.31 23.60 24.37
N TYR A 167 -7.40 23.12 23.12
CA TYR A 167 -6.92 23.81 21.94
C TYR A 167 -7.96 24.74 21.29
N THR A 168 -9.24 24.36 21.26
CA THR A 168 -10.28 25.16 20.57
C THR A 168 -10.83 26.31 21.43
N SER A 169 -10.69 26.25 22.76
CA SER A 169 -11.17 27.30 23.67
C SER A 169 -10.19 28.46 23.88
N ARG A 170 -8.96 28.39 23.32
CA ARG A 170 -7.94 29.44 23.46
C ARG A 170 -7.81 30.36 22.24
N PHE A 171 -8.64 30.14 21.22
CA PHE A 171 -8.69 30.94 19.99
C PHE A 171 -10.11 31.44 19.68
N SER A 172 -10.90 31.75 20.71
CA SER A 172 -12.14 32.55 20.59
C SER A 172 -12.00 33.86 21.37
#